data_AF-A0AAW2BFY6-F1
#
_entry.id   AF-A0AAW2BFY6-F1
#
_cell.length_a   1.000
_cell.length_b   1.000
_cell.length_c   1.000
_cell.angle_alpha   90.00
_cell.angle_beta   90.00
_cell.angle_gamma   90.00
#
_symmetry.space_group_name_H-M   'P 1'
#
loop_
_entity.id
_entity.type
_entity.pdbx_description
1 polymer ?
#
loop_
_entity_poly.entity_id
_entity_poly.type
_entity_poly.pdbx_seq_one_letter_code
_entity_poly.pdbx_strand_id
1 'polypeptide(L)'
;MARIKPQALLQQSKKKKGPARMSLTTIILFSFIVVLIVFFLFSTYRHWTHRSRFQSDNGLFVSEGENEFGDPKKSDVPGYVVLNTSKGHIAVELYKESSPEVVDEFIDLCQKGHFNGMPFNHVIKHTVIQAGSNQKFGASEDWTSRGKHYSQLDSSLKHETFMLGTSKGKRDNEGFELFITTAPIPNLNEKVIVFGRVVKGEDVVQEIEKVDTDENYEPKSSIRIINSSMEDLNQDAALGVICNG
;
A
#
# COMPACT_ATOMS: atom_id res chain seq x y z
N MET A 1 -34.75 -28.41 -72.73
CA MET A 1 -35.16 -27.13 -72.11
C MET A 1 -36.46 -27.34 -71.32
N ALA A 2 -36.37 -27.55 -70.01
CA ALA A 2 -37.55 -27.74 -69.17
C ALA A 2 -37.97 -26.41 -68.53
N ARG A 3 -39.20 -25.97 -68.84
CA ARG A 3 -39.85 -24.78 -68.27
C ARG A 3 -40.12 -25.00 -66.79
N ILE A 4 -39.38 -24.28 -65.94
CA ILE A 4 -39.66 -24.21 -64.49
C ILE A 4 -40.90 -23.35 -64.30
N LYS A 5 -41.94 -23.92 -63.66
CA LYS A 5 -43.22 -23.24 -63.39
C LYS A 5 -43.00 -22.10 -62.38
N PRO A 6 -43.56 -20.89 -62.60
CA PRO A 6 -43.33 -19.70 -61.77
C PRO A 6 -43.89 -19.80 -60.34
N GLN A 7 -44.59 -20.88 -59.99
CA GLN A 7 -45.19 -21.05 -58.66
C GLN A 7 -44.24 -21.61 -57.60
N ALA A 8 -43.07 -22.14 -57.99
CA ALA A 8 -42.07 -22.62 -57.04
C ALA A 8 -41.31 -21.48 -56.33
N LEU A 9 -41.25 -20.28 -56.92
CA LEU A 9 -40.55 -19.12 -56.34
C LEU A 9 -41.39 -18.40 -55.27
N LEU A 10 -42.71 -18.43 -55.36
CA LEU A 10 -43.59 -17.77 -54.37
C LEU A 10 -43.71 -18.53 -53.05
N GLN A 11 -43.36 -19.83 -53.00
CA GLN A 11 -43.34 -20.59 -51.75
C GLN A 11 -42.06 -20.38 -50.92
N GLN A 12 -40.97 -19.89 -51.50
CA GLN A 12 -39.73 -19.66 -50.74
C GLN A 12 -39.74 -18.35 -49.93
N SER A 13 -40.67 -17.42 -50.20
CA SER A 13 -40.75 -16.12 -49.51
C SER A 13 -41.44 -16.18 -48.12
N LYS A 14 -42.18 -17.26 -47.79
CA LYS A 14 -42.96 -17.34 -46.53
C LYS A 14 -42.27 -18.07 -45.38
N LYS A 15 -40.96 -18.30 -45.46
CA LYS A 15 -40.18 -18.90 -44.36
C LYS A 15 -39.29 -17.88 -43.65
N LYS A 16 -39.83 -16.71 -43.31
CA LYS A 16 -39.24 -15.89 -42.25
C LYS A 16 -39.40 -16.66 -40.94
N LYS A 17 -38.34 -17.34 -40.50
CA LYS A 17 -38.22 -17.86 -39.14
C LYS A 17 -38.50 -16.68 -38.21
N GLY A 18 -39.64 -16.72 -37.52
CA GLY A 18 -39.92 -15.78 -36.44
C GLY A 18 -38.79 -15.83 -35.40
N PRO A 19 -38.61 -14.77 -34.60
CA PRO A 19 -37.56 -14.71 -33.59
C PRO A 19 -37.63 -15.99 -32.76
N ALA A 20 -36.51 -16.72 -32.70
CA ALA A 20 -36.42 -17.97 -31.97
C ALA A 20 -36.96 -17.72 -30.56
N ARG A 21 -38.10 -18.34 -30.23
CA ARG A 21 -38.66 -18.29 -28.89
C ARG A 21 -37.62 -18.91 -27.98
N MET A 22 -36.85 -18.05 -27.30
CA MET A 22 -35.82 -18.47 -26.36
C MET A 22 -36.49 -19.46 -25.40
N SER A 23 -35.97 -20.68 -25.35
CA SER A 23 -36.55 -21.73 -24.55
C SER A 23 -36.61 -21.25 -23.09
N LEU A 24 -37.69 -21.56 -22.38
CA LEU A 24 -37.79 -21.25 -20.96
C LEU A 24 -36.57 -21.79 -20.19
N THR A 25 -36.01 -22.92 -20.64
CA THR A 25 -34.78 -23.50 -20.11
C THR A 25 -33.56 -22.60 -20.27
N THR A 26 -33.41 -21.87 -21.39
CA THR A 26 -32.27 -20.96 -21.60
C THR A 26 -32.37 -19.71 -20.72
N ILE A 27 -33.59 -19.23 -20.45
CA ILE A 27 -33.83 -18.08 -19.57
C ILE A 27 -33.49 -18.44 -18.12
N ILE A 28 -33.92 -19.63 -17.67
CA ILE A 28 -33.61 -20.14 -16.33
C ILE A 28 -32.10 -20.33 -16.17
N LEU A 29 -31.42 -20.89 -17.18
CA LEU A 29 -29.97 -21.08 -17.18
C LEU A 29 -29.21 -19.75 -17.05
N PHE A 30 -29.61 -18.74 -17.82
CA PHE A 30 -28.97 -17.43 -17.79
C PHE A 30 -29.18 -16.73 -16.45
N SER A 31 -30.38 -16.85 -15.88
CA SER A 31 -30.72 -16.30 -14.56
C SER A 31 -29.85 -16.94 -13.47
N PHE A 32 -29.63 -18.26 -13.53
CA PHE A 32 -28.77 -18.96 -12.58
C PHE A 32 -27.30 -18.53 -12.69
N ILE A 33 -26.80 -18.34 -13.91
CA ILE A 33 -25.44 -17.84 -14.15
C ILE A 33 -25.26 -16.43 -13.57
N VAL A 34 -26.23 -15.54 -13.78
CA VAL A 34 -26.17 -14.16 -13.23
C VAL A 34 -26.18 -14.20 -11.70
N VAL A 35 -27.01 -15.03 -11.08
CA VAL A 35 -27.03 -15.20 -9.61
C VAL A 35 -25.69 -15.74 -9.10
N LEU A 36 -25.08 -16.71 -9.78
CA LEU A 36 -23.76 -17.21 -9.41
C LEU A 36 -22.69 -16.13 -9.55
N ILE A 37 -22.68 -15.33 -10.61
CA ILE A 37 -21.73 -14.22 -10.78
C ILE A 37 -21.91 -13.19 -9.67
N VAL A 38 -23.15 -12.79 -9.37
CA VAL A 38 -23.44 -11.86 -8.26
C VAL A 38 -23.03 -12.48 -6.93
N PHE A 39 -23.26 -13.78 -6.72
CA PHE A 39 -22.84 -14.47 -5.50
C PHE A 39 -21.31 -14.59 -5.41
N PHE A 40 -20.60 -14.81 -6.50
CA PHE A 40 -19.14 -14.82 -6.52
C PHE A 40 -18.58 -13.44 -6.28
N LEU A 41 -19.10 -12.40 -6.93
CA LEU A 41 -18.75 -11.00 -6.68
C LEU A 41 -19.08 -10.60 -5.24
N PHE A 42 -20.22 -11.04 -4.72
CA PHE A 42 -20.62 -10.80 -3.34
C PHE A 42 -19.83 -11.64 -2.36
N SER A 43 -19.35 -12.83 -2.73
CA SER A 43 -18.51 -13.69 -1.89
C SER A 43 -17.07 -13.24 -1.90
N THR A 44 -16.53 -12.72 -3.00
CA THR A 44 -15.20 -12.07 -3.01
C THR A 44 -15.26 -10.73 -2.28
N TYR A 45 -16.33 -9.95 -2.49
CA TYR A 45 -16.61 -8.75 -1.73
C TYR A 45 -16.79 -9.06 -0.24
N ARG A 46 -17.62 -10.05 0.12
CA ARG A 46 -17.84 -10.44 1.52
C ARG A 46 -16.66 -11.16 2.13
N HIS A 47 -15.89 -11.97 1.42
CA HIS A 47 -14.71 -12.62 1.99
C HIS A 47 -13.63 -11.58 2.32
N TRP A 48 -13.54 -10.51 1.52
CA TRP A 48 -12.75 -9.33 1.84
C TRP A 48 -13.33 -8.55 3.05
N THR A 49 -14.66 -8.38 3.16
CA THR A 49 -15.27 -7.65 4.30
C THR A 49 -15.53 -8.51 5.55
N HIS A 50 -15.45 -9.84 5.48
CA HIS A 50 -15.82 -10.77 6.57
C HIS A 50 -14.61 -11.48 7.20
N ARG A 51 -13.38 -11.25 6.72
CA ARG A 51 -12.22 -11.47 7.60
C ARG A 51 -12.19 -10.48 8.78
N SER A 52 -13.04 -9.47 8.75
CA SER A 52 -13.31 -8.50 9.82
C SER A 52 -14.42 -8.93 10.81
N ARG A 53 -14.60 -10.24 11.06
CA ARG A 53 -15.44 -10.74 12.17
C ARG A 53 -14.80 -11.92 12.88
N PHE A 54 -13.70 -11.67 13.58
CA PHE A 54 -13.18 -12.42 14.74
C PHE A 54 -12.03 -11.52 15.24
N GLN A 55 -12.02 -10.87 16.39
CA GLN A 55 -12.71 -11.06 17.65
C GLN A 55 -12.50 -9.74 18.42
N SER A 56 -13.56 -8.98 18.67
CA SER A 56 -13.53 -7.90 19.66
C SER A 56 -14.85 -7.94 20.41
N ASP A 57 -14.98 -8.98 21.23
CA ASP A 57 -15.96 -9.05 22.30
C ASP A 57 -15.17 -8.94 23.61
N ASN A 58 -15.26 -7.77 24.25
CA ASN A 58 -15.54 -7.56 25.67
C ASN A 58 -15.01 -6.19 26.13
N GLY A 59 -15.93 -5.28 26.52
CA GLY A 59 -15.57 -4.20 27.47
C GLY A 59 -16.20 -2.81 27.31
N LEU A 60 -17.52 -2.70 27.16
CA LEU A 60 -18.39 -1.75 27.89
C LEU A 60 -17.91 -0.30 28.18
N PHE A 61 -18.42 0.71 27.46
CA PHE A 61 -19.35 1.70 28.04
C PHE A 61 -20.13 2.47 26.97
N VAL A 62 -21.38 2.76 27.32
CA VAL A 62 -22.48 3.31 26.51
C VAL A 62 -22.49 4.84 26.55
N SER A 63 -22.80 5.49 25.43
CA SER A 63 -23.72 6.64 25.41
C SER A 63 -24.39 6.77 24.05
N GLU A 64 -25.71 6.92 24.13
CA GLU A 64 -26.72 6.98 23.08
C GLU A 64 -26.60 8.24 22.20
N GLY A 65 -27.14 8.16 20.98
CA GLY A 65 -27.31 9.31 20.10
C GLY A 65 -27.62 8.91 18.66
N GLU A 66 -28.88 9.05 18.27
CA GLU A 66 -29.56 8.47 17.12
C GLU A 66 -29.20 9.08 15.74
N ASN A 67 -29.20 8.21 14.71
CA ASN A 67 -29.49 8.39 13.28
C ASN A 67 -29.31 9.77 12.61
N GLU A 68 -28.38 9.84 11.64
CA GLU A 68 -28.69 10.38 10.30
C GLU A 68 -27.74 9.84 9.21
N PHE A 69 -28.31 9.61 8.04
CA PHE A 69 -27.73 8.98 6.86
C PHE A 69 -26.81 9.99 6.15
N GLY A 70 -25.49 9.82 6.25
CA GLY A 70 -24.51 10.67 5.56
C GLY A 70 -23.17 9.96 5.40
N ASP A 71 -22.77 9.79 4.13
CA ASP A 71 -21.46 9.39 3.56
C ASP A 71 -20.61 8.31 4.28
N PRO A 72 -20.04 7.31 3.55
CA PRO A 72 -19.07 6.42 4.17
C PRO A 72 -17.87 7.25 4.62
N LYS A 73 -17.73 7.39 5.94
CA LYS A 73 -16.62 8.06 6.63
C LYS A 73 -15.31 7.78 5.90
N LYS A 74 -14.75 8.83 5.30
CA LYS A 74 -13.31 8.95 5.04
C LYS A 74 -12.64 8.55 6.35
N SER A 75 -11.93 7.44 6.33
CA SER A 75 -11.33 6.82 7.52
C SER A 75 -10.53 7.85 8.31
N ASP A 76 -10.79 7.96 9.61
CA ASP A 76 -10.15 8.88 10.59
C ASP A 76 -8.65 8.58 10.83
N VAL A 77 -7.94 8.10 9.81
CA VAL A 77 -6.55 7.68 9.92
C VAL A 77 -5.67 8.76 9.33
N PRO A 78 -4.70 9.28 10.10
CA PRO A 78 -3.88 10.39 9.65
C PRO A 78 -3.15 10.01 8.37
N GLY A 79 -3.31 10.84 7.35
CA GLY A 79 -2.69 10.62 6.05
C GLY A 79 -1.17 10.78 6.09
N TYR A 80 -0.66 11.47 7.13
CA TYR A 80 0.75 11.79 7.26
C TYR A 80 1.29 11.54 8.66
N VAL A 81 2.57 11.20 8.71
CA VAL A 81 3.34 11.06 9.94
C VAL A 81 4.63 11.88 9.80
N VAL A 82 5.03 12.56 10.86
CA VAL A 82 6.30 13.28 10.93
C VAL A 82 7.24 12.49 11.83
N LEU A 83 8.38 12.09 11.27
CA LEU A 83 9.48 11.48 12.01
C LEU A 83 10.49 12.58 12.35
N ASN A 84 10.63 12.88 13.64
CA ASN A 84 11.63 13.81 14.11
C ASN A 84 12.92 13.04 14.33
N THR A 85 13.97 13.34 13.58
CA THR A 85 15.26 12.66 13.69
C THR A 85 16.30 13.59 14.29
N SER A 86 17.46 13.04 14.67
CA SER A 86 18.62 13.83 15.08
C SER A 86 19.21 14.72 13.97
N LYS A 87 18.75 14.59 12.72
CA LYS A 87 19.18 15.39 11.56
C LYS A 87 18.11 16.35 11.04
N GLY A 88 16.88 16.26 11.54
CA GLY A 88 15.77 17.09 11.09
C GLY A 88 14.47 16.31 10.96
N HIS A 89 13.45 16.97 10.41
CA HIS A 89 12.10 16.43 10.28
C HIS A 89 11.91 15.74 8.92
N ILE A 90 11.29 14.56 8.93
CA ILE A 90 10.92 13.82 7.73
C ILE A 90 9.41 13.60 7.78
N ALA A 91 8.67 14.25 6.88
CA ALA A 91 7.22 14.05 6.77
C ALA A 91 6.94 12.98 5.72
N VAL A 92 6.09 12.02 6.08
CA VAL A 92 5.77 10.87 5.24
C VAL A 92 4.28 10.77 5.01
N GLU A 93 3.89 10.48 3.76
CA GLU A 93 2.52 10.16 3.36
C GLU A 93 2.33 8.64 3.39
N LEU A 94 1.23 8.18 3.98
CA LEU A 94 0.93 6.76 4.14
C LEU A 94 -0.08 6.28 3.10
N TYR A 95 0.21 5.13 2.48
CA TYR A 95 -0.60 4.52 1.44
C TYR A 95 -1.57 3.48 2.02
N LYS A 96 -2.53 3.94 2.83
CA LYS A 96 -3.49 3.06 3.50
C LYS A 96 -4.27 2.17 2.53
N GLU A 97 -4.66 2.69 1.38
CA GLU A 97 -5.38 1.92 0.35
C GLU A 97 -4.56 0.77 -0.24
N SER A 98 -3.22 0.90 -0.27
CA SER A 98 -2.33 -0.12 -0.85
C SER A 98 -1.86 -1.15 0.17
N SER A 99 -1.71 -0.79 1.45
CA SER A 99 -1.19 -1.66 2.49
C SER A 99 -1.80 -1.36 3.86
N PRO A 100 -3.12 -1.59 4.04
CA PRO A 100 -3.86 -1.14 5.22
C PRO A 100 -3.36 -1.75 6.52
N GLU A 101 -3.08 -3.06 6.54
CA GLU A 101 -2.59 -3.77 7.73
C GLU A 101 -1.23 -3.23 8.21
N VAL A 102 -0.34 -2.89 7.28
CA VAL A 102 0.99 -2.35 7.60
C VAL A 102 0.90 -0.90 8.08
N VAL A 103 0.06 -0.09 7.42
CA VAL A 103 -0.15 1.30 7.82
C VAL A 103 -0.78 1.37 9.22
N ASP A 104 -1.77 0.52 9.52
CA ASP A 104 -2.40 0.49 10.84
C ASP A 104 -1.43 0.06 11.93
N GLU A 105 -0.58 -0.94 11.67
CA GLU A 105 0.47 -1.32 12.61
C GLU A 105 1.52 -0.21 12.80
N PHE A 106 1.96 0.43 11.72
CA PHE A 106 2.92 1.54 11.79
C PHE A 106 2.38 2.68 12.65
N ILE A 107 1.12 3.06 12.46
CA ILE A 107 0.41 4.10 13.20
C ILE A 107 0.30 3.74 14.69
N ASP A 108 -0.13 2.51 14.99
CA ASP A 108 -0.21 2.00 16.37
C ASP A 108 1.17 2.03 17.07
N LEU A 109 2.23 1.63 16.37
CA LEU A 109 3.60 1.69 16.87
C LEU A 109 4.09 3.12 17.10
N CYS A 110 3.76 4.05 16.20
CA CYS A 110 4.02 5.47 16.39
C CYS A 110 3.34 6.02 17.64
N GLN A 111 2.06 5.69 17.88
CA GLN A 111 1.30 6.13 19.07
C GLN A 111 1.87 5.56 20.36
N LYS A 112 2.33 4.30 20.31
CA LYS A 112 2.99 3.64 21.43
C LYS A 112 4.42 4.15 21.67
N GLY A 113 4.94 5.02 20.80
CA GLY A 113 6.30 5.53 20.90
C GLY A 113 7.37 4.50 20.60
N HIS A 114 7.06 3.44 19.83
CA HIS A 114 8.00 2.36 19.48
C HIS A 114 9.25 2.88 18.77
N PHE A 115 9.10 3.93 17.96
CA PHE A 115 10.21 4.56 17.23
C PHE A 115 10.99 5.59 18.04
N ASN A 116 10.59 5.88 19.29
CA ASN A 116 11.24 6.90 20.10
C ASN A 116 12.64 6.45 20.52
N GLY A 117 13.66 7.20 20.11
CA GLY A 117 15.06 6.86 20.33
C GLY A 117 15.59 5.78 19.39
N MET A 118 14.81 5.33 18.40
CA MET A 118 15.20 4.22 17.51
C MET A 118 16.36 4.62 16.59
N PRO A 119 17.51 3.94 16.62
CA PRO A 119 18.64 4.23 15.76
C PRO A 119 18.42 3.80 14.31
N PHE A 120 19.10 4.48 13.39
CA PHE A 120 19.32 3.98 12.03
C PHE A 120 20.54 3.06 12.05
N ASN A 121 20.29 1.74 12.06
CA ASN A 121 21.36 0.76 12.22
C ASN A 121 22.13 0.54 10.93
N HIS A 122 21.49 0.71 9.77
CA HIS A 122 22.16 0.55 8.48
C HIS A 122 21.85 1.72 7.56
N VAL A 123 22.91 2.30 6.99
CA VAL A 123 22.85 3.36 5.98
C VAL A 123 23.65 2.91 4.77
N ILE A 124 22.96 2.46 3.73
CA ILE A 124 23.59 1.97 2.50
C ILE A 124 23.42 3.04 1.42
N LYS A 125 24.54 3.69 1.10
CA LYS A 125 24.58 4.79 0.11
C LYS A 125 24.02 4.33 -1.24
N HIS A 126 23.17 5.18 -1.82
CA HIS A 126 22.45 4.97 -3.07
C HIS A 126 21.55 3.72 -3.06
N THR A 127 21.02 3.35 -1.90
CA THR A 127 20.13 2.20 -1.77
C THR A 127 19.06 2.48 -0.73
N VAL A 128 19.38 2.37 0.56
CA VAL A 128 18.39 2.35 1.63
C VAL A 128 18.97 2.76 2.98
N ILE A 129 18.13 3.40 3.78
CA ILE A 129 18.34 3.65 5.21
C ILE A 129 17.37 2.76 5.99
N GLN A 130 17.89 2.03 6.98
CA GLN A 130 17.12 1.10 7.81
C GLN A 130 17.14 1.53 9.29
N ALA A 131 15.97 1.60 9.90
CA ALA A 131 15.75 1.74 11.34
C ALA A 131 14.99 0.53 11.88
N GLY A 132 15.23 0.16 13.13
CA GLY A 132 14.48 -0.93 13.80
C GLY A 132 15.36 -2.02 14.36
N SER A 133 14.90 -3.27 14.25
CA SER A 133 15.55 -4.41 14.87
C SER A 133 16.93 -4.71 14.26
N ASN A 134 17.92 -4.98 15.12
CA ASN A 134 19.30 -5.32 14.76
C ASN A 134 19.44 -6.78 14.28
N GLN A 135 18.38 -7.41 13.80
CA GLN A 135 18.49 -8.81 13.43
C GLN A 135 19.34 -8.93 12.17
N LYS A 136 20.54 -9.48 12.38
CA LYS A 136 21.56 -9.98 11.43
C LYS A 136 21.40 -9.51 10.00
N PHE A 137 22.48 -8.90 9.51
CA PHE A 137 22.97 -8.60 8.14
C PHE A 137 22.37 -9.34 6.91
N GLY A 138 21.51 -10.34 7.07
CA GLY A 138 20.84 -11.15 6.06
C GLY A 138 19.92 -10.41 5.09
N ALA A 139 19.24 -9.34 5.54
CA ALA A 139 18.51 -8.47 4.62
C ALA A 139 19.46 -7.50 3.88
N SER A 140 20.45 -6.95 4.60
CA SER A 140 21.44 -5.98 4.09
C SER A 140 22.38 -6.56 3.02
N GLU A 141 22.81 -7.82 3.15
CA GLU A 141 23.69 -8.47 2.18
C GLU A 141 23.07 -8.59 0.77
N ASP A 142 21.75 -8.74 0.68
CA ASP A 142 21.04 -8.69 -0.59
C ASP A 142 20.96 -7.27 -1.17
N TRP A 143 20.77 -6.24 -0.32
CA TRP A 143 20.73 -4.84 -0.77
C TRP A 143 22.08 -4.35 -1.27
N THR A 144 23.18 -4.77 -0.65
CA THR A 144 24.55 -4.37 -1.02
C THR A 144 25.02 -5.01 -2.33
N SER A 145 24.69 -6.28 -2.56
CA SER A 145 24.94 -6.98 -3.82
C SER A 145 24.18 -6.34 -4.98
N ARG A 146 22.97 -5.86 -4.70
CA ARG A 146 22.08 -5.17 -5.64
C ARG A 146 22.53 -3.74 -5.92
N GLY A 147 22.85 -2.94 -4.91
CA GLY A 147 23.28 -1.55 -5.05
C GLY A 147 24.51 -1.37 -5.97
N LYS A 148 25.47 -2.31 -5.92
CA LYS A 148 26.62 -2.32 -6.83
C LYS A 148 26.23 -2.49 -8.30
N HIS A 149 25.26 -3.36 -8.60
CA HIS A 149 24.77 -3.59 -9.96
C HIS A 149 23.88 -2.47 -10.50
N TYR A 150 23.20 -1.73 -9.63
CA TYR A 150 22.21 -0.72 -10.04
C TYR A 150 22.76 0.70 -10.21
N SER A 151 23.98 0.98 -9.74
CA SER A 151 24.70 2.20 -10.11
C SER A 151 24.98 2.32 -11.63
N GLN A 152 24.72 1.25 -12.40
CA GLN A 152 25.07 1.11 -13.81
C GLN A 152 23.87 0.96 -14.77
N LEU A 153 22.63 0.91 -14.27
CA LEU A 153 21.44 0.74 -15.12
C LEU A 153 20.65 2.04 -15.30
N ASP A 154 20.25 2.27 -16.55
CA ASP A 154 19.75 3.52 -17.09
C ASP A 154 18.62 4.22 -16.30
N SER A 155 18.75 5.54 -16.29
CA SER A 155 17.90 6.62 -15.77
C SER A 155 16.41 6.66 -16.23
N SER A 156 15.77 5.51 -16.48
CA SER A 156 14.37 5.42 -16.91
C SER A 156 13.37 5.09 -15.79
N LEU A 157 13.82 4.61 -14.63
CA LEU A 157 12.96 4.42 -13.43
C LEU A 157 12.93 5.74 -12.63
N LYS A 158 12.26 6.74 -13.18
CA LYS A 158 12.44 8.15 -12.79
C LYS A 158 11.83 8.58 -11.45
N HIS A 159 11.09 7.74 -10.71
CA HIS A 159 10.23 8.25 -9.63
C HIS A 159 10.08 7.37 -8.37
N GLU A 160 10.93 6.37 -8.15
CA GLU A 160 10.79 5.47 -6.98
C GLU A 160 11.86 5.73 -5.90
N THR A 161 12.23 6.98 -5.67
CA THR A 161 13.09 7.38 -4.53
C THR A 161 12.24 7.80 -3.34
N PHE A 162 12.82 7.73 -2.14
CA PHE A 162 12.18 8.16 -0.89
C PHE A 162 10.90 7.40 -0.53
N MET A 163 10.85 6.13 -0.89
CA MET A 163 9.74 5.23 -0.54
C MET A 163 9.95 4.67 0.86
N LEU A 164 8.87 4.59 1.63
CA LEU A 164 8.84 3.94 2.93
C LEU A 164 8.40 2.49 2.80
N GLY A 165 9.09 1.59 3.48
CA GLY A 165 8.73 0.18 3.49
C GLY A 165 9.10 -0.58 4.75
N THR A 166 8.60 -1.80 4.85
CA THR A 166 8.92 -2.79 5.90
C THR A 166 9.13 -4.17 5.27
N SER A 167 9.90 -5.04 5.92
CA SER A 167 10.11 -6.42 5.47
C SER A 167 8.80 -7.25 5.41
N LYS A 168 8.71 -8.19 4.46
CA LYS A 168 7.56 -9.11 4.23
C LYS A 168 7.51 -10.33 5.17
N GLY A 169 8.38 -10.43 6.18
CA GLY A 169 8.52 -11.60 7.06
C GLY A 169 7.46 -11.73 8.17
N LYS A 170 7.34 -12.93 8.75
CA LYS A 170 6.51 -13.17 9.94
C LYS A 170 7.10 -12.41 11.14
N ARG A 171 6.38 -11.39 11.61
CA ARG A 171 6.73 -10.52 12.73
C ARG A 171 6.57 -11.17 14.11
N ASP A 172 6.73 -12.49 14.20
CA ASP A 172 6.38 -13.22 15.43
C ASP A 172 7.32 -12.87 16.60
N ASN A 173 8.53 -12.33 16.35
CA ASN A 173 9.47 -11.86 17.39
C ASN A 173 10.44 -10.72 16.96
N GLU A 174 10.35 -10.22 15.72
CA GLU A 174 11.43 -9.42 15.11
C GLU A 174 11.25 -7.90 15.21
N GLY A 175 10.10 -7.40 15.66
CA GLY A 175 9.81 -5.96 15.70
C GLY A 175 9.57 -5.37 14.30
N PHE A 176 9.20 -4.09 14.26
CA PHE A 176 8.92 -3.39 12.99
C PHE A 176 10.21 -2.78 12.42
N GLU A 177 10.56 -3.17 11.20
CA GLU A 177 11.68 -2.60 10.46
C GLU A 177 11.18 -1.49 9.53
N LEU A 178 11.78 -0.31 9.63
CA LEU A 178 11.49 0.83 8.79
C LEU A 178 12.62 1.02 7.77
N PHE A 179 12.27 1.00 6.49
CA PHE A 179 13.16 1.28 5.38
C PHE A 179 12.77 2.59 4.70
N ILE A 180 13.76 3.40 4.33
CA ILE A 180 13.60 4.58 3.49
C ILE A 180 14.57 4.45 2.30
N THR A 181 14.04 4.39 1.08
CA THR A 181 14.88 4.28 -0.12
C THR A 181 15.53 5.61 -0.47
N THR A 182 16.79 5.59 -0.89
CA THR A 182 17.51 6.81 -1.34
C THR A 182 17.82 6.79 -2.83
N ALA A 183 17.65 5.64 -3.48
CA ALA A 183 17.72 5.46 -4.92
C ALA A 183 16.57 4.54 -5.41
N PRO A 184 16.23 4.57 -6.71
CA PRO A 184 15.28 3.61 -7.27
C PRO A 184 15.84 2.20 -7.15
N ILE A 185 15.08 1.28 -6.56
CA ILE A 185 15.47 -0.12 -6.45
C ILE A 185 14.53 -0.98 -7.28
N PRO A 186 14.97 -1.53 -8.43
CA PRO A 186 14.14 -2.42 -9.21
C PRO A 186 13.80 -3.68 -8.40
N ASN A 187 12.54 -4.11 -8.46
CA ASN A 187 12.03 -5.29 -7.76
C ASN A 187 12.06 -5.20 -6.22
N LEU A 188 11.96 -3.98 -5.65
CA LEU A 188 11.75 -3.74 -4.22
C LEU A 188 10.59 -4.58 -3.64
N ASN A 189 9.56 -4.80 -4.47
CA ASN A 189 8.31 -5.46 -4.13
C ASN A 189 8.43 -6.95 -3.77
N GLU A 190 9.53 -7.63 -4.03
CA GLU A 190 9.63 -9.07 -3.70
C GLU A 190 9.82 -9.33 -2.20
N LYS A 191 10.52 -8.43 -1.50
CA LYS A 191 10.92 -8.61 -0.09
C LYS A 191 10.40 -7.54 0.87
N VAL A 192 9.99 -6.39 0.34
CA VAL A 192 9.53 -5.24 1.13
C VAL A 192 8.09 -4.91 0.77
N ILE A 193 7.30 -4.52 1.77
CA ILE A 193 6.00 -3.89 1.61
C ILE A 193 6.21 -2.39 1.63
N VAL A 194 6.00 -1.73 0.51
CA VAL A 194 6.00 -0.27 0.42
C VAL A 194 4.66 0.24 0.93
N PHE A 195 4.68 1.07 1.98
CA PHE A 195 3.48 1.56 2.64
C PHE A 195 3.40 3.09 2.72
N GLY A 196 4.38 3.81 2.17
CA GLY A 196 4.34 5.27 2.11
C GLY A 196 5.47 5.88 1.29
N ARG A 197 5.57 7.20 1.33
CA ARG A 197 6.69 7.98 0.75
C ARG A 197 7.02 9.18 1.62
N VAL A 198 8.25 9.68 1.50
CA VAL A 198 8.61 11.00 2.03
C VAL A 198 7.97 12.07 1.14
N VAL A 199 7.39 13.09 1.77
CA VAL A 199 6.80 14.25 1.10
C VAL A 199 7.47 15.57 1.52
N LYS A 200 8.18 15.59 2.65
CA LYS A 200 9.08 16.68 3.08
C LYS A 200 10.26 16.11 3.85
N GLY A 201 11.41 16.79 3.78
CA GLY A 201 12.64 16.33 4.44
C GLY A 201 13.49 15.37 3.59
N GLU A 202 13.36 15.41 2.26
CA GLU A 202 14.22 14.63 1.34
C GLU A 202 15.70 14.98 1.51
N ASP A 203 16.00 16.25 1.79
CA ASP A 203 17.32 16.77 2.13
C ASP A 203 17.87 16.15 3.42
N VAL A 204 17.01 16.01 4.44
CA VAL A 204 17.35 15.33 5.71
C VAL A 204 17.67 13.86 5.47
N VAL A 205 16.85 13.17 4.65
CA VAL A 205 17.11 11.77 4.27
C VAL A 205 18.46 11.64 3.57
N GLN A 206 18.78 12.53 2.62
CA GLN A 206 20.08 12.56 1.95
C GLN A 206 21.23 12.91 2.88
N GLU A 207 21.01 13.74 3.91
CA GLU A 207 22.04 14.03 4.91
C GLU A 207 22.33 12.78 5.75
N ILE A 208 21.30 12.05 6.17
CA ILE A 208 21.45 10.78 6.86
C ILE A 208 22.18 9.77 5.98
N GLU A 209 21.89 9.70 4.68
CA GLU A 209 22.57 8.82 3.73
C GLU A 209 24.09 9.11 3.62
N LYS A 210 24.47 10.38 3.65
CA LYS A 210 25.85 10.82 3.40
C LYS A 210 26.80 10.54 4.55
N VAL A 211 26.30 10.17 5.73
CA VAL A 211 27.13 9.95 6.91
C VAL A 211 28.16 8.85 6.71
N ASP A 212 29.22 8.92 7.51
CA ASP A 212 30.26 7.90 7.49
C ASP A 212 29.77 6.64 8.17
N THR A 213 29.88 5.51 7.47
CA THR A 213 29.55 4.18 7.99
C THR A 213 30.80 3.33 8.14
N ASP A 214 30.70 2.26 8.92
CA ASP A 214 31.72 1.21 9.01
C ASP A 214 31.57 0.16 7.90
N GLU A 215 32.30 -0.95 8.01
CA GLU A 215 32.26 -2.09 7.06
C GLU A 215 30.90 -2.81 7.04
N ASN A 216 30.09 -2.63 8.10
CA ASN A 216 28.75 -3.19 8.25
C ASN A 216 27.65 -2.19 7.92
N TYR A 217 28.00 -1.05 7.29
CA TYR A 217 27.08 0.03 6.96
C TYR A 217 26.43 0.68 8.19
N GLU A 218 27.01 0.50 9.39
CA GLU A 218 26.54 1.14 10.61
C GLU A 218 27.08 2.58 10.69
N PRO A 219 26.24 3.60 10.92
CA PRO A 219 26.69 4.97 11.08
C PRO A 219 27.66 5.15 12.25
N LYS A 220 28.83 5.75 11.99
CA LYS A 220 29.82 6.07 13.03
C LYS A 220 29.31 7.13 14.01
N SER A 221 28.50 8.05 13.51
CA SER A 221 27.75 9.01 14.32
C SER A 221 26.38 8.43 14.67
N SER A 222 25.97 8.52 15.93
CA SER A 222 24.63 8.10 16.34
C SER A 222 23.57 8.97 15.66
N ILE A 223 22.73 8.34 14.82
CA ILE A 223 21.57 8.96 14.19
C ILE A 223 20.35 8.14 14.58
N ARG A 224 19.28 8.81 15.00
CA ARG A 224 18.07 8.15 15.50
C ARG A 224 16.81 8.96 15.23
N ILE A 225 15.68 8.27 15.24
CA ILE A 225 14.36 8.85 15.37
C ILE A 225 14.19 9.24 16.85
N ILE A 226 13.95 10.52 17.10
CA ILE A 226 13.72 11.08 18.43
C ILE A 226 12.29 10.75 18.87
N ASN A 227 11.31 11.06 18.02
CA ASN A 227 9.91 10.69 18.19
C ASN A 227 9.14 10.78 16.86
N SER A 228 7.88 10.36 16.87
CA SER A 228 6.97 10.48 15.74
C SER A 228 5.66 11.16 16.14
N SER A 229 5.12 12.04 15.29
CA SER A 229 3.81 12.67 15.46
C SER A 229 2.92 12.43 14.25
N MET A 230 1.60 12.38 14.46
CA MET A 230 0.60 12.28 13.41
C MET A 230 0.15 13.68 13.03
N GLU A 231 0.14 13.99 11.74
CA GLU A 231 -0.23 15.31 11.23
C GLU A 231 -1.26 15.13 10.10
N ASP A 232 -2.33 15.91 10.13
CA ASP A 232 -3.23 16.02 8.98
C ASP A 232 -2.82 17.25 8.16
N LEU A 233 -2.04 17.05 7.10
CA LEU A 233 -1.63 18.16 6.21
C LEU A 233 -2.82 18.89 5.55
N ASN A 234 -4.03 18.33 5.62
CA ASN A 234 -5.27 19.00 5.18
C ASN A 234 -5.71 20.10 6.15
N GLN A 235 -5.35 20.03 7.44
CA GLN A 235 -5.64 21.08 8.42
C GLN A 235 -4.60 22.22 8.35
N ASP A 236 -3.34 21.88 8.06
CA ASP A 236 -2.23 22.85 8.03
C ASP A 236 -2.08 23.64 6.73
N ALA A 237 -2.61 23.14 5.61
CA ALA A 237 -2.76 23.95 4.40
C ALA A 237 -3.70 25.15 4.62
N ALA A 238 -4.62 25.06 5.61
CA ALA A 238 -5.47 26.17 6.02
C ALA A 238 -4.81 27.11 7.04
N LEU A 239 -3.68 26.73 7.65
CA LEU A 239 -3.01 27.50 8.71
C LEU A 239 -1.56 27.92 8.41
N GLY A 240 -0.97 27.53 7.27
CA GLY A 240 0.32 28.08 6.83
C GLY A 240 1.49 27.84 7.79
N VAL A 241 1.44 26.79 8.61
CA VAL A 241 2.42 26.57 9.69
C VAL A 241 3.69 25.86 9.22
N ILE A 242 3.70 25.26 8.02
CA ILE A 242 4.89 24.54 7.53
C ILE A 242 5.66 25.37 6.50
N CYS A 243 6.04 26.58 6.88
CA CYS A 243 7.11 27.37 6.26
C CYS A 243 7.77 28.21 7.36
N ASN A 244 8.90 27.73 7.89
CA ASN A 244 10.04 28.45 8.50
C ASN A 244 10.53 27.73 9.76
N GLY A 245 11.75 27.22 9.67
CA GLY A 245 12.54 26.65 10.75
C GLY A 245 13.86 26.16 10.22
#